data_AF-A0A401TGN5-F1
#
_entry.id   AF-A0A401TGN5-F1
#
_cell.length_a   1.000
_cell.length_b   1.000
_cell.length_c   1.000
_cell.angle_alpha   90.00
_cell.angle_beta   90.00
_cell.angle_gamma   90.00
#
_symmetry.space_group_name_H-M   'P 1'
#
loop_
_entity.id
_entity.type
_entity.pdbx_description
1 polymer ?
#
loop_
_entity_poly.entity_id
_entity_poly.type
_entity_poly.pdbx_seq_one_letter_code
_entity_poly.pdbx_strand_id
1 'polypeptide(L)' 'MYAGIAEKNRQLSTDISSSIILDQGAGIQDKVRNGHYMKPGGYSEYEKDMAELVRKFRATRGKGVQ' A
#
# COMPACT_ATOMS: atom_id res chain seq x y z
N MET A 1 -7.52 -25.45 19.40
CA MET A 1 -6.27 -24.70 19.69
C MET A 1 -5.64 -24.03 18.47
N TYR A 2 -5.71 -24.60 17.26
CA TYR A 2 -5.11 -23.97 16.06
C TYR A 2 -5.87 -22.75 15.50
N ALA A 3 -7.20 -22.69 15.65
CA ALA A 3 -8.01 -21.60 15.11
C ALA A 3 -7.64 -20.21 15.67
N GLY A 4 -7.33 -20.12 16.98
CA GLY A 4 -6.91 -18.84 17.59
C GLY A 4 -5.52 -18.36 17.16
N ILE A 5 -4.64 -19.29 16.74
CA ILE A 5 -3.31 -18.95 16.21
C ILE A 5 -3.44 -18.47 14.74
N ALA A 6 -4.30 -19.12 13.96
CA ALA A 6 -4.58 -18.71 12.58
C ALA A 6 -5.21 -17.31 12.51
N GLU A 7 -6.17 -17.03 13.39
CA GLU A 7 -6.83 -15.71 13.45
C GLU A 7 -5.84 -14.60 13.83
N LYS A 8 -4.99 -14.83 14.84
CA LYS A 8 -3.91 -13.89 15.19
C LYS A 8 -2.94 -13.65 14.03
N ASN A 9 -2.58 -14.68 13.28
CA ASN A 9 -1.68 -14.56 12.13
C ASN A 9 -2.31 -13.73 11.00
N ARG A 10 -3.61 -13.93 10.73
CA ARG A 10 -4.36 -13.13 9.74
C ARG A 10 -4.44 -11.66 10.15
N GLN A 11 -4.72 -11.39 11.42
CA GLN A 11 -4.76 -10.01 11.93
C GLN A 11 -3.40 -9.33 11.79
N LEU A 12 -2.32 -9.99 12.23
CA LEU A 12 -0.96 -9.46 12.10
C LEU A 12 -0.55 -9.24 10.64
N SER A 13 -0.92 -10.16 9.74
CA SER A 13 -0.67 -10.01 8.30
C SER A 13 -1.41 -8.80 7.71
N THR A 14 -2.64 -8.55 8.19
CA THR A 14 -3.45 -7.39 7.78
C THR A 14 -2.84 -6.09 8.29
N ASP A 15 -2.41 -6.06 9.55
CA ASP A 15 -1.81 -4.87 10.17
C ASP A 15 -0.48 -4.52 9.49
N ILE A 16 0.38 -5.51 9.23
CA ILE A 16 1.65 -5.34 8.51
C ILE A 16 1.40 -4.83 7.08
N SER A 17 0.44 -5.42 6.37
CA SER A 17 0.12 -5.00 5.01
C SER A 17 -0.42 -3.58 4.96
N SER A 18 -1.28 -3.22 5.92
CA SER A 18 -1.85 -1.87 6.04
C SER A 18 -0.76 -0.83 6.35
N SER A 19 0.16 -1.15 7.25
CA SER A 19 1.31 -0.29 7.56
C SER A 19 2.22 -0.07 6.36
N ILE A 20 2.54 -1.12 5.59
CA ILE A 20 3.37 -1.00 4.38
C ILE A 20 2.67 -0.14 3.32
N ILE A 21 1.36 -0.31 3.13
CA ILE A 21 0.59 0.50 2.16
C ILE A 21 0.57 1.97 2.57
N LEU A 22 0.37 2.26 3.86
CA LEU A 22 0.37 3.63 4.37
C LEU A 22 1.73 4.29 4.23
N ASP A 23 2.81 3.58 4.59
CA ASP A 23 4.18 4.09 4.48
C ASP A 23 4.56 4.35 3.01
N GLN A 24 4.35 3.36 2.14
CA GLN A 24 4.69 3.49 0.72
C GLN A 24 3.75 4.48 -0.02
N GLY A 25 2.52 4.63 0.46
CA GLY A 25 1.50 5.50 -0.13
C GLY A 25 1.54 6.95 0.37
N ALA A 26 2.25 7.26 1.45
CA ALA A 26 2.31 8.60 2.04
C ALA A 26 2.76 9.66 1.03
N GLY A 27 3.77 9.35 0.21
CA GLY A 27 4.25 10.26 -0.84
C GLY A 27 3.20 10.53 -1.93
N ILE A 28 2.36 9.56 -2.25
CA ILE A 28 1.25 9.73 -3.21
C ILE A 28 0.15 10.58 -2.57
N GLN A 29 -0.19 10.36 -1.30
CA GLN A 29 -1.15 11.17 -0.57
C GLN A 29 -0.74 12.65 -0.51
N ASP A 30 0.55 12.93 -0.26
CA ASP A 30 1.07 14.30 -0.28
C ASP A 30 0.99 14.93 -1.68
N LYS A 31 1.31 14.17 -2.74
CA LYS A 31 1.15 14.63 -4.13
C LYS A 31 -0.31 14.95 -4.46
N VAL A 32 -1.26 14.12 -4.02
CA VAL A 32 -2.69 14.39 -4.17
C VAL A 32 -3.08 15.66 -3.43
N ARG A 33 -2.69 15.79 -2.15
CA ARG A 33 -3.03 16.95 -1.31
C ARG A 33 -2.50 18.26 -1.88
N ASN A 34 -1.29 18.24 -2.44
CA ASN A 34 -0.65 19.41 -3.02
C ASN A 34 -1.11 19.72 -4.46
N GLY A 35 -2.10 18.99 -4.98
CA GLY A 35 -2.63 19.21 -6.33
C GLY A 35 -1.65 18.85 -7.44
N HIS A 36 -0.64 18.00 -7.18
CA HIS A 36 0.39 17.62 -8.15
C HIS A 36 -0.18 17.03 -9.45
N TYR A 37 -1.30 16.31 -9.32
CA TYR A 37 -2.02 15.68 -10.44
C TYR A 37 -3.09 16.60 -11.06
N MET A 38 -3.30 17.81 -10.53
CA MET A 38 -4.29 18.77 -11.05
C MET A 38 -3.73 19.58 -12.23
N LYS A 39 -3.19 18.86 -13.21
CA LYS A 39 -2.64 19.40 -14.46
C LYS A 39 -3.03 18.50 -15.63
N PRO A 40 -3.02 19.00 -16.88
CA PRO A 40 -3.25 18.16 -18.06
C PRO A 40 -2.30 16.96 -18.07
N GLY A 41 -2.83 15.75 -18.15
CA GLY A 41 -2.06 14.50 -18.09
C GLY A 41 -1.74 13.99 -16.67
N GLY A 42 -2.13 14.72 -15.61
CA GLY A 42 -1.83 14.35 -14.23
C GLY A 42 -2.48 13.03 -13.78
N TYR A 43 -3.61 12.63 -14.39
CA TYR A 43 -4.19 11.30 -14.16
C TYR A 43 -3.25 10.17 -14.60
N SER A 44 -2.55 10.33 -15.72
CA SER A 44 -1.58 9.32 -16.20
C SER A 44 -0.36 9.22 -15.27
N GLU A 45 0.08 10.34 -14.70
CA GLU A 45 1.15 10.33 -13.69
C GLU A 45 0.69 9.67 -12.39
N TYR A 46 -0.56 9.91 -11.97
CA TYR A 46 -1.15 9.22 -10.83
C TYR A 46 -1.20 7.70 -11.06
N GLU A 47 -1.61 7.25 -12.24
CA GLU A 47 -1.62 5.82 -12.58
C GLU A 47 -0.22 5.19 -12.52
N LYS A 48 0.81 5.91 -13.00
CA LYS A 48 2.20 5.44 -12.91
C LYS A 48 2.66 5.31 -11.47
N ASP A 49 2.39 6.31 -10.65
CA ASP A 49 2.75 6.30 -9.22
C ASP A 49 2.03 5.18 -8.47
N MET A 50 0.75 4.93 -8.79
CA MET A 50 -0.03 3.82 -8.22
C MET A 50 0.47 2.45 -8.70
N ALA A 51 0.85 2.31 -9.97
CA ALA A 51 1.45 1.07 -10.48
C ALA A 51 2.80 0.78 -9.81
N GLU A 52 3.61 1.82 -9.55
CA GLU A 52 4.86 1.70 -8.82
C GLU A 52 4.62 1.31 -7.35
N LEU A 53 3.64 1.92 -6.69
CA LEU A 53 3.23 1.56 -5.33
C LEU A 53 2.84 0.08 -5.25
N VAL A 54 2.00 -0.41 -6.17
CA VAL A 54 1.60 -1.82 -6.22
C VAL A 54 2.82 -2.73 -6.44
N ARG A 55 3.76 -2.34 -7.30
CA ARG A 55 4.99 -3.09 -7.54
C ARG A 55 5.87 -3.17 -6.28
N LYS A 56 6.07 -2.04 -5.59
CA LYS A 56 6.82 -1.95 -4.33
C LYS A 56 6.16 -2.78 -3.25
N PHE A 57 4.84 -2.66 -3.10
CA PHE A 57 4.08 -3.45 -2.15
C PHE A 57 4.26 -4.94 -2.43
N ARG A 58 4.10 -5.39 -3.68
CA ARG A 58 4.30 -6.79 -4.10
C ARG A 58 5.72 -7.29 -3.83
N ALA A 59 6.74 -6.47 -4.03
CA ALA A 59 8.13 -6.81 -3.80
C ALA A 59 8.50 -6.93 -2.30
N THR A 60 7.77 -6.28 -1.39
CA THR A 60 8.02 -6.39 0.05
C THR A 60 7.84 -7.84 0.52
N ARG A 61 8.86 -8.42 1.16
CA ARG A 61 8.79 -9.75 1.80
C ARG A 61 8.18 -9.64 3.20
N GLY A 62 7.63 -10.74 3.73
CA GLY A 62 7.19 -10.80 5.13
C GLY A 62 5.80 -10.19 5.42
N LYS A 63 4.94 -10.05 4.41
CA LYS A 63 3.57 -9.52 4.56
C LYS A 63 2.59 -10.48 5.24
N GLY A 64 3.03 -11.71 5.54
CA GLY A 64 2.19 -12.76 6.09
C GLY A 64 1.34 -13.48 5.03
N VAL A 65 0.37 -14.27 5.49
CA VAL A 65 -0.63 -14.95 4.67
C VAL A 65 -1.90 -14.11 4.72
N GLN A 66 -2.28 -13.47 3.61
CA GLN A 66 -3.60 -12.84 3.45
C GLN A 66 -4.61 -13.86 2.95
#